data_AF-A0A3D5Q1N1-F1
#
_entry.id   AF-A0A3D5Q1N1-F1
#
_cell.length_a   1.000
_cell.length_b   1.000
_cell.length_c   1.000
_cell.angle_alpha   90.00
_cell.angle_beta   90.00
_cell.angle_gamma   90.00
#
_symmetry.space_group_name_H-M   'P 1'
#
loop_
_entity.id
_entity.type
_entity.pdbx_description
1 polymer ?
#
loop_
_entity_poly.entity_id
_entity_poly.type
_entity_poly.pdbx_seq_one_letter_code
_entity_poly.pdbx_strand_id
1 'polypeptide(L)'
;GGRASPPSRSAAVRLIETGNVTVDGETVSKKHIVRAGELVTVTPADMAPPALAPEHIPLDIRYEDEHLIVLSKEAGMGGPPPPGD
;
A
#
# COMPACT_ATOMS: atom_id res chain seq x y z
N GLY A 1 -3.07 22.19 6.30
CA GLY A 1 -2.67 20.78 6.51
C GLY A 1 -3.55 19.92 5.65
N GLY A 2 -2.98 19.08 4.79
CA GLY A 2 -3.76 18.18 3.93
C GLY A 2 -4.46 17.10 4.76
N ARG A 3 -5.76 16.87 4.49
CA ARG A 3 -6.46 15.70 5.04
C ARG A 3 -5.97 14.47 4.29
N ALA A 4 -5.30 13.56 4.99
CA ALA A 4 -5.02 12.24 4.46
C ALA A 4 -6.31 11.42 4.32
N SER A 5 -6.41 10.59 3.30
CA SER A 5 -7.49 9.60 3.18
C SER A 5 -7.44 8.62 4.35
N PRO A 6 -8.59 8.16 4.87
CA PRO A 6 -8.61 7.11 5.87
C PRO A 6 -7.92 5.85 5.33
N PRO A 7 -7.15 5.13 6.17
CA PRO A 7 -6.49 3.90 5.76
C PRO A 7 -7.52 2.79 5.49
N SER A 8 -7.10 1.77 4.73
CA SER A 8 -7.87 0.54 4.64
C SER A 8 -7.96 -0.14 6.02
N ARG A 9 -8.96 -1.00 6.22
CA ARG A 9 -9.13 -1.74 7.48
C ARG A 9 -7.89 -2.55 7.85
N SER A 10 -7.25 -3.20 6.88
CA SER A 10 -6.04 -3.97 7.12
C SER A 10 -4.84 -3.09 7.49
N ALA A 11 -4.71 -1.91 6.87
CA ALA A 11 -3.68 -0.94 7.24
C ALA A 11 -3.90 -0.40 8.66
N ALA A 12 -5.14 -0.09 9.05
CA ALA A 12 -5.47 0.33 10.42
C ALA A 12 -5.13 -0.76 11.45
N VAL A 13 -5.47 -2.03 11.18
CA VAL A 13 -5.11 -3.16 12.05
C VAL A 13 -3.59 -3.28 12.22
N ARG A 14 -2.82 -3.14 11.14
CA ARG A 14 -1.35 -3.16 11.21
C ARG A 14 -0.81 -2.04 12.08
N LEU A 15 -1.32 -0.81 11.94
CA LEU A 15 -0.91 0.32 12.78
C LEU A 15 -1.17 0.04 14.27
N ILE A 16 -2.32 -0.55 14.59
CA ILE A 16 -2.62 -0.92 15.98
C ILE A 16 -1.68 -2.02 16.49
N GLU A 17 -1.48 -3.08 15.70
CA GLU A 17 -0.62 -4.21 16.07
C GLU A 17 0.87 -3.85 16.16
N THR A 18 1.32 -2.80 15.45
CA THR A 18 2.70 -2.28 15.50
C THR A 18 2.92 -1.23 16.59
N GLY A 19 1.89 -0.89 17.38
CA GLY A 19 1.98 0.11 18.44
C GLY A 19 1.97 1.56 17.95
N ASN A 20 1.61 1.79 16.69
CA ASN A 20 1.49 3.10 16.06
C ASN A 20 0.17 3.81 16.39
N VAL A 21 -0.70 3.20 17.20
CA VAL A 21 -1.96 3.79 17.66
C VAL A 21 -2.02 3.75 19.18
N THR A 22 -2.29 4.90 19.79
CA THR A 22 -2.51 5.04 21.23
C THR A 22 -3.86 5.68 21.53
N VAL A 23 -4.41 5.36 22.69
CA VAL A 23 -5.62 5.98 23.26
C VAL A 23 -5.23 6.56 24.61
N ASP A 24 -5.39 7.87 24.78
CA ASP A 24 -4.96 8.61 25.98
C ASP A 24 -3.48 8.36 26.36
N GLY A 25 -2.64 8.10 25.35
CA GLY A 25 -1.21 7.84 25.50
C GLY A 25 -0.83 6.38 25.70
N GLU A 26 -1.79 5.47 25.86
CA GLU A 26 -1.53 4.04 26.02
C GLU A 26 -1.74 3.24 24.72
N THR A 27 -0.86 2.27 24.46
CA THR A 27 -1.03 1.35 23.32
C THR A 27 -2.18 0.40 23.59
N VAL A 28 -3.13 0.31 22.66
CA VAL A 28 -4.33 -0.53 22.80
C VAL A 28 -4.37 -1.66 21.78
N SER A 29 -5.14 -2.71 22.09
CA SER A 29 -5.42 -3.76 21.12
C SER A 29 -6.45 -3.32 20.08
N LYS A 30 -6.47 -3.98 18.91
CA LYS A 30 -7.48 -3.73 17.85
C LYS A 30 -8.93 -4.01 18.26
N LYS A 31 -9.15 -4.63 19.43
CA LYS A 31 -10.49 -4.90 20.00
C LYS A 31 -10.95 -3.81 20.96
N HIS A 32 -10.08 -2.84 21.28
CA HIS A 32 -10.44 -1.76 22.18
C HIS A 32 -11.60 -0.94 21.59
N ILE A 33 -12.65 -0.75 22.39
CA ILE A 33 -13.84 0.03 22.02
C ILE A 33 -13.62 1.44 22.55
N VAL A 34 -13.40 2.37 21.62
CA VAL A 34 -13.19 3.79 21.94
C VAL A 34 -14.46 4.38 22.56
N ARG A 35 -14.30 5.15 23.62
CA ARG A 35 -15.35 5.88 24.32
C ARG A 35 -15.32 7.36 23.96
N ALA A 36 -16.46 8.03 24.13
CA ALA A 36 -16.54 9.47 23.94
C ALA A 36 -15.60 10.19 24.92
N GLY A 37 -14.78 11.11 24.40
CA GLY A 37 -13.82 11.88 25.17
C GLY A 37 -12.39 11.33 25.16
N GLU A 38 -12.17 10.10 24.71
CA GLU A 38 -10.83 9.53 24.59
C GLU A 38 -10.09 10.10 23.37
N LEU A 39 -8.79 10.36 23.52
CA LEU A 39 -7.94 10.88 22.46
C LEU A 39 -7.20 9.75 21.75
N VAL A 40 -7.58 9.50 20.48
CA VAL A 40 -6.87 8.55 19.61
C VAL A 40 -5.75 9.26 18.88
N THR A 41 -4.51 8.82 19.09
CA THR A 41 -3.33 9.31 18.38
C THR A 41 -2.83 8.23 17.43
N VAL A 42 -2.57 8.60 16.17
CA VAL A 42 -2.03 7.69 15.15
C VAL A 42 -0.73 8.27 14.62
N THR A 43 0.35 7.51 14.78
CA THR A 43 1.66 7.83 14.20
C THR A 43 1.78 7.05 12.89
N PRO A 44 1.79 7.71 11.72
CA PRO A 44 1.97 7.02 10.45
C PRO A 44 3.22 6.13 10.49
N ALA A 45 3.08 4.87 10.10
CA ALA A 45 4.26 4.07 9.79
C ALA A 45 4.93 4.70 8.56
N ASP A 46 6.26 4.86 8.61
CA ASP A 46 7.03 5.24 7.42
C ASP A 46 6.81 4.15 6.38
N MET A 47 5.90 4.40 5.43
CA MET A 47 5.82 3.60 4.22
C MET A 47 6.97 4.06 3.35
N ALA A 48 8.15 3.48 3.58
CA ALA A 48 9.16 3.51 2.55
C ALA A 48 8.51 2.94 1.27
N PRO A 49 8.50 3.69 0.15
CA PRO A 49 8.04 3.12 -1.10
C PRO A 49 8.80 1.82 -1.33
N PRO A 50 8.13 0.74 -1.79
CA PRO A 50 8.83 -0.49 -2.13
C PRO A 50 9.98 -0.11 -3.07
N ALA A 51 11.19 -0.58 -2.74
CA ALA A 51 12.34 -0.37 -3.60
C ALA A 51 12.09 -1.15 -4.89
N LEU A 52 11.54 -0.46 -5.89
CA LEU A 52 11.43 -0.97 -7.25
C LEU A 52 12.83 -0.95 -7.85
N ALA A 53 13.56 -2.04 -7.66
CA ALA A 53 14.81 -2.26 -8.37
C ALA A 53 14.48 -2.72 -9.80
N PRO A 54 15.08 -2.12 -10.83
CA PRO A 54 14.97 -2.66 -12.18
C PRO A 54 15.58 -4.06 -12.20
N GLU A 55 14.79 -5.04 -12.61
CA GLU A 55 15.26 -6.41 -12.82
C GLU A 55 15.56 -6.61 -14.31
N HIS A 56 16.69 -7.24 -14.62
CA HIS A 56 17.07 -7.55 -16.00
C HIS A 56 16.28 -8.78 -16.49
N ILE A 57 15.05 -8.55 -16.92
CA ILE A 57 14.17 -9.58 -17.46
C ILE A 57 14.26 -9.54 -19.01
N PRO A 58 14.54 -10.67 -19.68
CA PRO A 58 14.52 -10.72 -21.13
C PRO A 58 13.09 -10.49 -21.65
N LEU A 59 12.90 -9.46 -22.47
CA LEU A 59 11.62 -9.14 -23.11
C LEU A 59 11.59 -9.70 -24.53
N ASP A 60 10.52 -10.41 -24.86
CA ASP A 60 10.25 -10.87 -26.23
C ASP A 60 9.48 -9.78 -26.98
N ILE A 61 10.23 -8.84 -27.59
CA ILE A 61 9.67 -7.70 -28.32
C ILE A 61 9.36 -8.13 -29.75
N ARG A 62 8.08 -8.05 -30.14
CA ARG A 62 7.59 -8.39 -31.50
C ARG A 62 7.52 -7.18 -32.41
N TYR A 63 7.37 -5.98 -31.84
CA TYR A 63 7.36 -4.71 -32.56
C TYR A 63 7.71 -3.56 -31.61
N GLU A 64 8.43 -2.54 -32.11
CA GLU A 64 8.74 -1.31 -31.36
C GLU A 64 8.91 -0.14 -32.35
N ASP A 65 8.29 0.99 -32.03
CA ASP A 65 8.49 2.28 -32.70
C ASP A 65 8.57 3.43 -31.67
N GLU A 66 8.58 4.68 -32.15
CA GLU A 66 8.67 5.88 -31.28
C GLU A 66 7.47 6.05 -30.33
N HIS A 67 6.36 5.38 -30.58
CA HIS A 67 5.08 5.57 -29.91
C HIS A 67 4.52 4.31 -29.23
N LEU A 68 4.95 3.11 -29.65
CA LEU A 68 4.37 1.84 -29.25
C LEU A 68 5.41 0.73 -29.18
N ILE A 69 5.27 -0.12 -28.15
CA ILE A 69 5.96 -1.41 -28.05
C ILE A 69 4.93 -2.54 -27.94
N VAL A 70 5.12 -3.60 -28.71
CA VAL A 70 4.35 -4.85 -28.64
C VAL A 70 5.30 -5.96 -28.22
N LEU A 71 5.02 -6.54 -27.05
CA LEU A 71 5.78 -7.65 -26.49
C LEU A 71 4.90 -8.89 -26.32
N SER A 72 5.52 -10.06 -26.43
CA SER A 72 4.93 -11.33 -26.03
C SER A 72 5.15 -11.52 -24.53
N LYS A 73 4.07 -11.51 -23.75
CA LYS A 73 4.14 -11.71 -22.31
C LYS A 73 4.17 -13.20 -21.99
N GLU A 74 5.29 -13.68 -21.46
CA GLU A 74 5.39 -15.05 -20.96
C GLU A 74 4.39 -15.32 -19.83
N ALA A 75 3.83 -16.53 -19.79
CA ALA A 75 2.94 -16.94 -18.70
C ALA A 75 3.68 -16.87 -17.36
N GLY A 76 3.13 -16.15 -16.38
CA GLY A 76 3.79 -15.86 -15.10
C GLY A 76 4.34 -14.43 -14.97
N MET A 77 4.50 -13.71 -16.09
CA MET A 77 4.82 -12.27 -16.09
C MET A 77 3.56 -11.43 -15.80
N GLY A 78 2.98 -11.57 -14.61
CA GLY A 78 1.71 -10.97 -14.23
C GLY A 78 1.76 -9.44 -14.11
N GLY A 79 1.44 -8.71 -15.18
CA GLY A 79 0.98 -7.32 -15.06
C GLY A 79 -0.36 -7.18 -14.31
N PRO A 80 -0.66 -6.01 -13.72
CA PRO A 80 -1.95 -5.74 -13.10
C PRO A 80 -3.08 -5.98 -14.10
N PRO A 81 -4.28 -6.39 -13.63
CA PRO A 81 -5.42 -6.55 -14.52
C PRO A 81 -5.68 -5.24 -15.28
N PRO A 82 -6.18 -5.30 -16.53
CA PRO A 82 -6.65 -4.09 -17.19
C PRO A 82 -7.66 -3.38 -16.26
N PRO A 83 -7.72 -2.04 -16.27
CA PRO A 83 -8.80 -1.32 -15.60
C PRO A 83 -10.12 -1.95 -16.05
N GLY A 84 -10.90 -2.49 -15.11
CA GLY A 84 -12.22 -3.03 -15.42
C GLY A 84 -13.14 -1.88 -15.82
N ASP A 85 -14.02 -2.14 -16.78
CA ASP A 85 -15.13 -1.25 -17.13
C ASP A 85 -16.10 -1.05 -15.94
#